data_AF-A0A410MJI2-F1
#
_entry.id   AF-A0A410MJI2-F1
#
_cell.length_a   1.000
_cell.length_b   1.000
_cell.length_c   1.000
_cell.angle_alpha   90.00
_cell.angle_beta   90.00
_cell.angle_gamma   90.00
#
_symmetry.space_group_name_H-M   'P 1'
#
loop_
_entity.id
_entity.type
_entity.pdbx_description
1 polymer ?
#
loop_
_entity_poly.entity_id
_entity_poly.type
_entity_poly.pdbx_seq_one_letter_code
_entity_poly.pdbx_strand_id
1 'polypeptide(L)'
;MKRILILDGHLNYREGFKNLLEVAVVNCKIDALKEFPEPLFLVNKLPNLIIVDPTHYTEEELANLDCFIEYGCKVVFLFMNTDEISLLNYLRKNVQGFLLKSMKTHDLVSRINKILVGERYIHPSIGEVLWDLYQKKEVECTAL
;
A
#
# COMPACT_ATOMS: atom_id res chain seq x y z
N MET A 1 14.51 -0.28 -16.34
CA MET A 1 14.70 -0.62 -14.92
C MET A 1 13.45 -0.19 -14.16
N LYS A 2 12.87 -1.06 -13.33
CA LYS A 2 11.67 -0.72 -12.54
C LYS A 2 12.05 0.21 -11.39
N ARG A 3 11.11 1.03 -10.89
CA ARG A 3 11.28 1.91 -9.73
C ARG A 3 10.23 1.60 -8.68
N ILE A 4 10.67 1.44 -7.44
CA ILE A 4 9.81 1.32 -6.26
C ILE A 4 10.11 2.50 -5.35
N LEU A 5 9.05 3.17 -4.89
CA LEU A 5 9.12 4.19 -3.86
C LEU A 5 8.49 3.64 -2.58
N ILE A 6 9.23 3.71 -1.48
CA ILE A 6 8.74 3.38 -0.14
C ILE A 6 8.44 4.69 0.60
N LEU A 7 7.23 4.81 1.14
CA LEU A 7 6.78 5.91 2.00
C LEU A 7 6.47 5.33 3.39
N ASP A 8 7.32 5.59 4.37
CA ASP A 8 7.13 5.04 5.72
C ASP A 8 7.73 5.98 6.78
N GLY A 9 6.98 6.28 7.84
CA GLY A 9 7.45 7.13 8.94
C GLY A 9 8.51 6.48 9.85
N HIS A 10 8.61 5.15 9.87
CA HIS A 10 9.45 4.39 10.80
C HIS A 10 10.85 4.14 10.20
N LEU A 11 11.86 4.89 10.66
CA LEU A 11 13.23 4.85 10.13
C LEU A 11 13.79 3.42 9.99
N ASN A 12 13.78 2.64 11.07
CA ASN A 12 14.38 1.30 11.09
C ASN A 12 13.69 0.34 10.10
N TYR A 13 12.36 0.39 10.03
CA TYR A 13 11.62 -0.43 9.09
C TYR A 13 11.87 0.02 7.65
N ARG A 14 11.81 1.33 7.40
CA ARG A 14 12.04 1.92 6.06
C ARG A 14 13.40 1.53 5.50
N GLU A 15 14.47 1.65 6.29
CA GLU A 15 15.83 1.29 5.85
C GLU A 15 16.00 -0.22 5.67
N GLY A 16 15.54 -1.02 6.64
CA GLY A 16 15.59 -2.47 6.54
C GLY A 16 14.81 -3.01 5.34
N PHE A 17 13.63 -2.43 5.09
CA PHE A 17 12.77 -2.81 3.98
C PHE A 17 13.34 -2.39 2.63
N LYS A 18 13.93 -1.18 2.53
CA LYS A 18 14.68 -0.76 1.35
C LYS A 18 15.81 -1.74 1.02
N ASN A 19 16.66 -2.04 2.00
CA ASN A 19 17.81 -2.94 1.83
C ASN A 19 17.35 -4.35 1.41
N LEU A 20 16.25 -4.84 2.00
CA LEU A 20 15.64 -6.11 1.61
C LEU A 20 15.22 -6.09 0.14
N LEU A 21 14.47 -5.07 -0.29
CA LEU A 21 13.96 -5.02 -1.66
C LEU A 21 15.07 -4.80 -2.69
N GLU A 22 16.14 -4.09 -2.36
CA GLU A 22 17.32 -3.94 -3.23
C GLU A 22 17.98 -5.28 -3.55
N VAL A 23 17.99 -6.21 -2.58
CA VAL A 23 18.54 -7.56 -2.77
C VAL A 23 17.53 -8.49 -3.44
N ALA A 24 16.27 -8.44 -3.01
CA ALA A 24 15.28 -9.45 -3.35
C ALA A 24 14.48 -9.16 -4.63
N VAL A 25 14.44 -7.90 -5.08
CA VAL A 25 13.69 -7.49 -6.28
C VAL A 25 14.65 -7.12 -7.40
N VAL A 26 14.84 -8.05 -8.33
CA VAL A 26 15.81 -7.93 -9.42
C VAL A 26 15.44 -6.78 -10.38
N ASN A 27 16.44 -6.04 -10.85
CA ASN A 27 16.30 -4.93 -11.81
C ASN A 27 15.34 -3.81 -11.36
N CYS A 28 15.27 -3.57 -10.04
CA CYS A 28 14.53 -2.47 -9.43
C CYS A 28 15.47 -1.46 -8.77
N LYS A 29 15.21 -0.17 -9.00
CA LYS A 29 15.72 0.92 -8.17
C LYS A 29 14.75 1.16 -7.02
N ILE A 30 15.24 1.18 -5.79
CA ILE A 30 14.44 1.39 -4.59
C ILE A 30 14.79 2.76 -4.00
N ASP A 31 13.81 3.64 -3.95
CA ASP A 31 13.90 4.92 -3.23
C ASP A 31 13.00 4.82 -1.98
N ALA A 32 13.41 5.45 -0.87
CA ALA A 32 12.64 5.45 0.36
C ALA A 32 12.64 6.83 1.00
N LEU A 33 11.45 7.34 1.31
CA LEU A 33 11.23 8.67 1.88
C LEU A 33 10.41 8.56 3.18
N LYS A 34 10.66 9.49 4.09
CA LYS A 34 9.83 9.69 5.27
C LYS A 34 8.59 10.51 4.93
N GLU A 35 8.79 11.59 4.18
CA GLU A 35 7.77 12.58 3.86
C GLU A 35 7.10 12.26 2.53
N PHE A 36 5.84 12.66 2.40
CA PHE A 36 5.10 12.50 1.16
C PHE A 36 5.68 13.50 0.12
N PRO A 37 6.21 13.03 -1.01
CA PRO A 37 6.78 13.93 -2.02
C PRO A 37 5.68 14.71 -2.73
N GLU A 38 5.98 15.94 -3.12
CA GLU A 38 5.05 16.73 -3.93
C GLU A 38 4.65 16.00 -5.21
N PRO A 39 3.36 16.02 -5.62
CA PRO A 39 2.88 15.26 -6.77
C PRO A 39 3.66 15.54 -8.06
N LEU A 40 3.95 16.82 -8.32
CA LEU A 40 4.72 17.30 -9.48
C LEU A 40 6.14 16.72 -9.56
N PHE A 41 6.77 16.47 -8.42
CA PHE A 41 8.12 15.89 -8.35
C PHE A 41 8.17 14.47 -8.90
N LEU A 42 7.10 13.72 -8.69
CA LEU A 42 7.01 12.31 -9.07
C LEU A 42 6.53 12.11 -10.52
N VAL A 43 5.85 13.08 -11.16
CA VAL A 43 5.39 12.96 -12.55
C VAL A 43 6.55 12.68 -13.51
N ASN A 44 7.66 13.43 -13.38
CA ASN A 44 8.85 13.23 -14.22
C ASN A 44 9.65 11.96 -13.88
N LYS A 45 9.34 11.32 -12.75
CA LYS A 45 10.05 10.14 -12.23
C LYS A 45 9.06 9.06 -11.78
N LEU A 46 7.96 8.88 -12.50
CA LEU A 46 6.84 8.04 -12.08
C LEU A 46 7.35 6.65 -11.63
N PRO A 47 7.11 6.26 -10.35
CA PRO A 47 7.44 4.93 -9.87
C PRO A 47 6.58 3.87 -10.56
N ASN A 48 7.07 2.65 -10.67
CA ASN A 48 6.23 1.52 -11.09
C ASN A 48 5.37 1.01 -9.92
N LEU A 49 5.83 1.21 -8.70
CA LEU A 49 5.14 0.85 -7.47
C LEU A 49 5.46 1.86 -6.37
N ILE A 50 4.43 2.34 -5.67
CA ILE A 50 4.53 3.02 -4.39
C ILE A 50 4.07 2.06 -3.31
N ILE A 51 4.89 1.84 -2.29
CA ILE A 51 4.54 1.09 -1.08
C ILE A 51 4.48 2.10 0.06
N VAL A 52 3.31 2.26 0.66
CA VAL A 52 3.05 3.31 1.64
C VAL A 52 2.52 2.71 2.94
N ASP A 53 3.14 3.06 4.06
CA ASP A 53 2.52 2.98 5.38
C ASP A 53 1.63 4.21 5.56
N PRO A 54 0.30 4.08 5.50
CA PRO A 54 -0.59 5.23 5.50
C PRO A 54 -0.71 5.92 6.85
N THR A 55 -0.20 5.32 7.94
CA THR A 55 -0.42 5.77 9.33
C THR A 55 0.15 7.16 9.62
N HIS A 56 1.19 7.57 8.88
CA HIS A 56 1.93 8.81 9.12
C HIS A 56 1.60 9.94 8.15
N TYR A 57 0.57 9.75 7.31
CA TYR A 57 0.18 10.70 6.27
C TYR A 57 -1.27 11.16 6.45
N THR A 58 -1.53 12.41 6.09
CA THR A 58 -2.86 13.01 6.09
C THR A 58 -3.73 12.44 4.95
N GLU A 59 -5.05 12.61 5.07
CA GLU A 59 -5.97 12.21 3.99
C GLU A 59 -5.70 12.96 2.68
N GLU A 60 -5.30 14.23 2.76
CA GLU A 60 -4.93 15.06 1.60
C GLU A 60 -3.69 14.52 0.89
N GLU A 61 -2.64 14.18 1.65
CA GLU A 61 -1.44 13.54 1.09
C GLU A 61 -1.78 12.21 0.41
N LEU A 62 -2.59 11.37 1.07
CA LEU A 62 -2.99 10.08 0.52
C LEU A 62 -3.98 10.19 -0.65
N ALA A 63 -4.68 11.31 -0.82
CA ALA A 63 -5.50 11.58 -2.00
C ALA A 63 -4.65 11.79 -3.26
N ASN A 64 -3.42 12.32 -3.11
CA ASN A 64 -2.50 12.47 -4.23
C ASN A 64 -2.04 11.13 -4.84
N LEU A 65 -2.25 10.00 -4.15
CA LEU A 65 -2.01 8.67 -4.69
C LEU A 65 -2.88 8.36 -5.93
N ASP A 66 -4.09 8.92 -6.00
CA ASP A 66 -5.02 8.68 -7.09
C ASP A 66 -4.47 9.20 -8.42
N CYS A 67 -3.82 10.38 -8.41
CA CYS A 67 -3.10 10.91 -9.57
C CYS A 67 -2.04 9.92 -10.08
N PHE A 68 -1.23 9.33 -9.19
CA PHE A 68 -0.21 8.36 -9.60
C PHE A 68 -0.81 7.11 -10.23
N ILE A 69 -1.92 6.63 -9.66
CA ILE A 69 -2.65 5.46 -10.16
C ILE A 69 -3.18 5.74 -11.57
N GLU A 70 -3.73 6.93 -11.82
CA GLU A 70 -4.21 7.35 -13.15
C GLU A 70 -3.08 7.36 -14.20
N TYR A 71 -1.86 7.73 -13.82
CA TYR A 71 -0.68 7.66 -14.71
C TYR A 71 -0.05 6.25 -14.79
N GLY A 72 -0.68 5.22 -14.22
CA GLY A 72 -0.25 3.82 -14.32
C GLY A 72 0.72 3.37 -13.24
N CYS A 73 0.93 4.17 -12.18
CA CYS A 73 1.64 3.72 -10.99
C CYS A 73 0.80 2.71 -10.22
N LYS A 74 1.44 1.66 -9.71
CA LYS A 74 0.78 0.76 -8.75
C LYS A 74 0.98 1.29 -7.35
N VAL A 75 -0.01 1.14 -6.48
CA VAL A 75 0.04 1.56 -5.09
C VAL A 75 -0.30 0.37 -4.20
N VAL A 76 0.42 0.26 -3.09
CA VAL A 76 0.22 -0.75 -2.06
C VAL A 76 0.22 -0.06 -0.71
N PHE A 77 -0.79 -0.35 0.12
CA PHE A 77 -0.74 -0.02 1.53
C PHE A 77 -0.10 -1.15 2.34
N LEU A 78 0.77 -0.76 3.28
CA LEU A 78 1.54 -1.66 4.12
C LEU A 78 1.33 -1.31 5.61
N PHE A 79 0.45 -2.06 6.26
CA PHE A 79 0.01 -1.77 7.63
C PHE A 79 0.86 -2.50 8.67
N MET A 80 1.09 -1.88 9.83
CA MET A 80 1.67 -2.58 10.98
C MET A 80 0.64 -3.56 11.59
N ASN A 81 -0.58 -3.08 11.81
CA ASN A 81 -1.70 -3.79 12.39
C ASN A 81 -3.00 -3.43 11.67
N THR A 82 -4.06 -4.20 11.90
CA THR A 82 -5.38 -4.00 11.31
C THR A 82 -6.34 -3.48 12.38
N ASP A 83 -6.51 -2.18 12.49
CA ASP A 83 -7.67 -1.58 13.15
C ASP A 83 -8.80 -1.41 12.12
N GLU A 84 -9.99 -1.92 12.44
CA GLU A 84 -11.15 -1.98 11.54
C GLU A 84 -11.62 -0.60 11.06
N ILE A 85 -11.67 0.41 11.95
CA ILE A 85 -12.28 1.71 11.65
C ILE A 85 -11.44 2.47 10.63
N SER A 86 -10.11 2.44 10.80
CA SER A 86 -9.19 3.15 9.90
C SER A 86 -9.03 2.45 8.55
N LEU A 87 -9.13 1.11 8.53
CA LEU A 87 -8.93 0.30 7.34
C LEU A 87 -9.98 0.60 6.24
N LEU A 88 -11.23 0.89 6.62
CA LEU A 88 -12.31 1.21 5.69
C LEU A 88 -12.01 2.41 4.77
N ASN A 89 -11.35 3.44 5.30
CA ASN A 89 -11.03 4.64 4.51
C ASN A 89 -10.01 4.31 3.41
N TYR A 90 -9.07 3.40 3.68
CA TYR A 90 -8.08 2.97 2.71
C TYR A 90 -8.64 1.98 1.69
N LEU A 91 -9.58 1.12 2.10
CA LEU A 91 -10.22 0.12 1.23
C LEU A 91 -11.01 0.73 0.06
N ARG A 92 -11.46 1.98 0.20
CA ARG A 92 -12.14 2.71 -0.88
C ARG A 92 -11.19 3.24 -1.95
N LYS A 93 -9.88 3.26 -1.69
CA LYS A 93 -8.87 3.75 -2.66
C LYS A 93 -8.54 2.68 -3.70
N ASN A 94 -8.29 3.09 -4.94
CA ASN A 94 -8.04 2.19 -6.07
C ASN A 94 -6.60 1.63 -6.09
N VAL A 95 -6.14 1.08 -4.96
CA VAL A 95 -4.79 0.52 -4.81
C VAL A 95 -4.74 -0.95 -5.23
N GLN A 96 -3.55 -1.43 -5.59
CA GLN A 96 -3.34 -2.79 -6.06
C GLN A 96 -3.05 -3.77 -4.92
N GLY A 97 -2.75 -3.29 -3.71
CA GLY A 97 -2.70 -4.22 -2.59
C GLY A 97 -2.74 -3.65 -1.20
N PHE A 98 -3.15 -4.52 -0.29
CA PHE A 98 -3.22 -4.31 1.15
C PHE A 98 -2.38 -5.42 1.81
N LEU A 99 -1.20 -5.06 2.30
CA LEU A 99 -0.19 -5.96 2.86
C LEU A 99 0.04 -5.64 4.34
N LEU A 100 0.62 -6.58 5.08
CA LEU A 100 1.04 -6.35 6.47
C LEU A 100 2.56 -6.39 6.62
N LYS A 101 3.10 -5.51 7.46
CA LYS A 101 4.52 -5.52 7.86
C LYS A 101 4.92 -6.81 8.60
N SER A 102 3.96 -7.51 9.20
CA SER A 102 4.15 -8.79 9.89
C SER A 102 4.22 -10.00 8.97
N MET A 103 4.02 -9.83 7.65
CA MET A 103 4.16 -10.91 6.69
C MET A 103 5.58 -11.48 6.71
N LYS A 104 5.69 -12.79 6.49
CA LYS A 104 7.00 -13.42 6.31
C LYS A 104 7.70 -12.78 5.11
N THR A 105 9.00 -12.56 5.23
CA THR A 105 9.82 -11.86 4.23
C THR A 105 9.64 -12.41 2.81
N HIS A 106 9.67 -13.74 2.65
CA HIS A 106 9.52 -14.38 1.33
C HIS A 106 8.13 -14.16 0.74
N ASP A 107 7.09 -14.20 1.57
CA ASP A 107 5.71 -13.95 1.14
C ASP A 107 5.55 -12.49 0.72
N LEU A 108 6.05 -11.55 1.53
CA LEU A 108 5.99 -10.11 1.22
C LEU A 108 6.68 -9.80 -0.11
N VAL A 109 7.90 -10.30 -0.32
CA VAL A 109 8.65 -10.13 -1.58
C VAL A 109 7.91 -10.77 -2.75
N SER A 110 7.37 -11.99 -2.58
CA SER A 110 6.60 -12.67 -3.62
C SER A 110 5.37 -11.86 -4.03
N ARG A 111 4.63 -11.29 -3.06
CA ARG A 111 3.47 -10.43 -3.34
C ARG A 111 3.87 -9.14 -4.03
N ILE A 112 4.97 -8.50 -3.63
CA ILE A 112 5.48 -7.29 -4.31
C ILE A 112 5.82 -7.59 -5.78
N ASN A 113 6.50 -8.71 -6.06
CA ASN A 113 6.81 -9.12 -7.44
C ASN A 113 5.56 -9.35 -8.29
N LYS A 114 4.56 -10.04 -7.72
CA LYS A 114 3.25 -10.27 -8.35
C LYS A 114 2.49 -8.98 -8.63
N ILE A 115 2.48 -8.05 -7.67
CA ILE A 115 1.85 -6.74 -7.84
C ILE A 115 2.57 -5.94 -8.92
N LEU A 116 3.91 -5.95 -8.97
CA LEU A 116 4.67 -5.26 -10.02
C LEU A 116 4.27 -5.69 -11.44
N VAL A 117 3.84 -6.93 -11.64
CA VAL A 117 3.37 -7.45 -12.94
C VAL A 117 1.86 -7.33 -13.16
N GLY A 118 1.10 -6.79 -12.19
CA GLY A 118 -0.31 -6.43 -12.35
C GLY A 118 -1.29 -7.22 -11.48
N GLU A 119 -0.82 -8.13 -10.63
CA GLU A 119 -1.71 -8.83 -9.70
C GLU A 119 -2.22 -7.86 -8.61
N ARG A 120 -3.42 -8.14 -8.10
CA ARG A 120 -3.96 -7.50 -6.89
C ARG A 120 -3.83 -8.45 -5.71
N TYR A 121 -3.65 -7.91 -4.50
CA TYR A 121 -3.54 -8.73 -3.30
C TYR A 121 -4.14 -8.05 -2.07
N ILE A 122 -4.94 -8.80 -1.31
CA ILE A 122 -5.39 -8.41 0.02
C ILE A 122 -4.89 -9.47 0.99
N HIS A 123 -4.21 -9.05 2.05
CA HIS A 123 -3.80 -9.97 3.12
C HIS A 123 -5.04 -10.63 3.75
N PRO A 124 -5.04 -11.95 4.02
CA PRO A 124 -6.22 -12.65 4.53
C PRO A 124 -6.88 -11.99 5.74
N SER A 125 -6.11 -11.52 6.73
CA SER A 125 -6.68 -10.84 7.90
C SER A 125 -7.41 -9.52 7.58
N ILE A 126 -7.00 -8.82 6.51
CA ILE A 126 -7.72 -7.64 6.00
C ILE A 126 -9.00 -8.09 5.27
N GLY A 127 -8.92 -9.23 4.58
CA GLY A 127 -10.07 -9.89 3.96
C GLY A 127 -11.15 -10.30 4.97
N GLU A 128 -10.78 -10.82 6.14
CA GLU A 128 -11.72 -11.14 7.22
C GLU A 128 -12.45 -9.89 7.72
N VAL A 129 -11.73 -8.79 7.98
CA VAL A 129 -12.35 -7.52 8.38
C VAL A 129 -13.33 -7.02 7.31
N LEU A 130 -12.95 -7.11 6.04
CA LEU A 130 -13.84 -6.79 4.92
C LEU A 130 -15.10 -7.65 4.90
N TRP A 131 -14.94 -8.96 5.13
CA TRP A 131 -16.03 -9.93 5.16
C TRP A 131 -17.04 -9.60 6.26
N ASP A 132 -16.56 -9.31 7.46
CA ASP A 132 -17.41 -8.93 8.60
C ASP A 132 -18.14 -7.61 8.36
N LEU A 133 -17.46 -6.62 7.79
CA LEU A 133 -18.04 -5.31 7.47
C LEU A 133 -19.11 -5.39 6.38
N TYR A 134 -18.92 -6.27 5.39
CA TYR A 134 -19.91 -6.51 4.36
C TYR A 134 -21.20 -7.11 4.94
N GLN A 135 -21.08 -8.09 5.84
CA GLN A 135 -22.23 -8.72 6.50
C GLN A 135 -22.97 -7.78 7.46
N LYS A 136 -22.26 -6.88 8.17
CA LYS A 136 -22.88 -5.93 9.12
C LYS A 136 -23.81 -4.92 8.45
N LYS A 137 -23.72 -4.69 7.13
CA LYS A 137 -24.55 -3.70 6.40
C LYS A 137 -25.98 -4.16 6.08
N GLU A 138 -26.37 -5.41 6.36
CA GLU A 138 -27.73 -5.92 6.05
C GLU A 138 -28.76 -5.83 7.19
N VAL A 139 -28.51 -5.05 8.26
CA VAL A 139 -29.50 -4.86 9.34
C VAL A 139 -29.95 -3.39 9.46
N GLU A 140 -30.43 -2.81 8.36
CA GLU A 140 -31.51 -1.81 8.45
C GLU A 140 -32.82 -2.56 8.21
N CYS A 141 -33.31 -3.21 9.27
CA CYS A 141 -34.66 -3.74 9.28
C CYS A 141 -35.59 -2.53 9.14
N THR A 142 -36.21 -2.41 7.97
CA THR A 142 -37.26 -1.43 7.69
C THR A 142 -38.43 -1.79 8.62
N ALA A 143 -38.47 -1.17 9.79
CA ALA A 143 -39.60 -1.25 10.69
C ALA A 143 -40.76 -0.47 10.04
N LEU A 144 -41.66 -1.23 9.42
CA LEU A 144 -43.04 -0.85 9.13
C LEU A 144 -43.82 -0.61 10.44
#